data_AF-A0AAW6Y4S0-F1
#
_entry.id   AF-A0AAW6Y4S0-F1
#
_cell.length_a   1.000
_cell.length_b   1.000
_cell.length_c   1.000
_cell.angle_alpha   90.00
_cell.angle_beta   90.00
_cell.angle_gamma   90.00
#
_symmetry.space_group_name_H-M   'P 1'
#
loop_
_entity.id
_entity.type
_entity.pdbx_description
1 polymer ?
#
loop_
_entity_poly.entity_id
_entity_poly.type
_entity_poly.pdbx_seq_one_letter_code
_entity_poly.pdbx_strand_id
1 'polypeptide(L)'
;ESVLSPIATELTKMFSYKACGLILQSYMRVVKEGSSAKSQVVSDLVSASLYAGIAFGNAGCGCVHAMAYPLGGTFHVAHGETNAALLTSV
;
A
#
# COMPACT_ATOMS: atom_id res chain seq x y z
N GLU A 1 -3.42 5.57 -2.27
CA GLU A 1 -4.39 6.20 -3.21
C GLU A 1 -5.82 6.19 -2.71
N SER A 2 -6.36 5.06 -2.24
CA SER A 2 -7.76 4.95 -1.77
C SER A 2 -8.22 6.05 -0.81
N VAL A 3 -7.35 6.55 0.07
CA VAL A 3 -7.66 7.64 1.00
C VAL A 3 -7.91 8.99 0.34
N LEU A 4 -7.29 9.21 -0.83
CA LEU A 4 -7.42 10.43 -1.65
C LEU A 4 -8.47 10.29 -2.76
N SER A 5 -9.12 9.13 -2.85
CA SER A 5 -10.13 8.89 -3.89
C SER A 5 -11.32 9.83 -3.74
N PRO A 6 -11.88 10.38 -4.84
CA PRO A 6 -13.11 11.19 -4.81
C PRO A 6 -14.33 10.46 -4.23
N ILE A 7 -14.33 9.11 -4.25
CA ILE A 7 -15.40 8.29 -3.71
C ILE A 7 -15.04 7.66 -2.34
N ALA A 8 -13.97 8.13 -1.70
CA ALA A 8 -13.58 7.64 -0.39
C ALA A 8 -14.64 7.98 0.68
N THR A 9 -15.04 6.96 1.44
CA THR A 9 -15.88 7.09 2.62
C THR A 9 -15.04 7.08 3.90
N GLU A 10 -15.60 7.54 5.02
CA GLU A 10 -14.93 7.46 6.33
C GLU A 10 -14.48 6.04 6.69
N LEU A 11 -15.27 5.03 6.32
CA LEU A 11 -14.89 3.63 6.51
C LEU A 11 -13.64 3.26 5.68
N THR A 12 -13.62 3.60 4.38
CA THR A 12 -12.45 3.30 3.52
C THR A 12 -11.21 4.08 3.93
N LYS A 13 -11.36 5.32 4.42
CA LYS A 13 -10.25 6.12 4.97
C LYS A 13 -9.71 5.49 6.25
N MET A 14 -10.58 5.03 7.16
CA MET A 14 -10.18 4.34 8.39
C MET A 14 -9.28 3.14 8.07
N PHE A 15 -9.70 2.27 7.15
CA PHE A 15 -8.88 1.14 6.70
C PHE A 15 -7.59 1.59 6.00
N SER A 16 -7.65 2.61 5.14
CA SER A 16 -6.48 3.15 4.45
C SER A 16 -5.41 3.63 5.43
N TYR A 17 -5.78 4.47 6.39
CA TYR A 17 -4.84 5.00 7.38
C TYR A 17 -4.31 3.90 8.30
N LYS A 18 -5.15 2.93 8.69
CA LYS A 18 -4.71 1.78 9.50
C LYS A 18 -3.68 0.93 8.74
N ALA A 19 -3.91 0.67 7.46
CA ALA A 19 -2.96 -0.04 6.61
C ALA A 19 -1.63 0.72 6.49
N CYS A 20 -1.66 2.01 6.15
CA CYS A 20 -0.47 2.85 6.07
C CYS A 20 0.32 2.87 7.40
N GLY A 21 -0.38 3.02 8.53
CA GLY A 21 0.24 3.00 9.85
C GLY A 21 0.94 1.69 10.16
N LEU A 22 0.30 0.55 9.90
CA LEU A 22 0.90 -0.77 10.10
C LEU A 22 2.14 -1.00 9.22
N ILE A 23 2.08 -0.58 7.95
CA ILE A 23 3.21 -0.70 7.01
C ILE A 23 4.41 0.11 7.52
N LEU A 24 4.20 1.38 7.86
CA LEU A 24 5.28 2.26 8.37
C LEU A 24 5.86 1.73 9.68
N GLN A 25 5.02 1.32 10.62
CA GLN A 25 5.45 0.75 11.90
C GLN A 25 6.25 -0.55 11.70
N SER A 26 5.83 -1.39 10.76
CA SER A 26 6.54 -2.63 10.41
C SER A 26 7.94 -2.34 9.89
N TYR A 27 8.10 -1.41 8.96
CA TYR A 27 9.42 -1.02 8.46
C TYR A 27 10.31 -0.40 9.55
N MET A 28 9.76 0.49 10.38
CA MET A 28 10.51 1.06 11.51
C MET A 28 10.95 -0.03 12.50
N ARG A 29 10.13 -1.06 12.73
CA ARG A 29 10.50 -2.20 13.58
C ARG A 29 11.64 -3.01 12.97
N VAL A 30 11.60 -3.32 11.67
CA VAL A 30 12.70 -4.02 10.99
C VAL A 30 14.01 -3.25 11.14
N VAL A 31 13.99 -1.92 10.99
CA VAL A 31 15.18 -1.07 11.16
C VAL A 31 15.74 -1.16 12.59
N LYS A 32 14.88 -1.19 13.60
CA LYS A 32 15.28 -1.20 15.01
C LYS A 32 15.73 -2.58 15.51
N GLU A 33 15.03 -3.63 15.13
CA GLU A 33 15.11 -4.96 15.76
C GLU A 33 15.68 -6.04 14.82
N GLY A 34 15.83 -5.74 13.54
CA GLY A 34 16.38 -6.65 12.53
C GLY A 34 15.55 -7.94 12.41
N SER A 35 16.24 -9.07 12.27
CA SER A 35 15.61 -10.38 12.05
C SER A 35 14.70 -10.85 13.18
N SER A 36 14.87 -10.33 14.40
CA SER A 36 14.03 -10.71 15.55
C SER A 36 12.57 -10.26 15.40
N ALA A 37 12.32 -9.20 14.63
CA ALA A 37 10.99 -8.67 14.37
C ALA A 37 10.20 -9.44 13.30
N LYS A 38 10.82 -10.40 12.60
CA LYS A 38 10.25 -11.01 11.37
C LYS A 38 8.83 -11.53 11.55
N SER A 39 8.57 -12.28 12.62
CA SER A 39 7.25 -12.89 12.85
C SER A 39 6.16 -11.82 13.01
N GLN A 40 6.42 -10.81 13.85
CA GLN A 40 5.48 -9.71 14.08
C GLN A 40 5.27 -8.87 12.82
N VAL A 41 6.35 -8.53 12.12
CA VAL A 41 6.31 -7.75 10.87
C VAL A 41 5.49 -8.45 9.80
N VAL A 42 5.65 -9.77 9.63
CA VAL A 42 4.85 -10.54 8.68
C VAL A 42 3.37 -10.49 9.06
N SER A 43 3.04 -10.70 10.33
CA SER A 43 1.66 -10.60 10.82
C SER A 43 1.05 -9.22 10.55
N ASP A 44 1.78 -8.15 10.89
CA ASP A 44 1.32 -6.78 10.72
C ASP A 44 1.12 -6.42 9.24
N LEU A 45 2.04 -6.84 8.35
CA LEU A 45 1.94 -6.59 6.91
C LEU A 45 0.80 -7.39 6.25
N VAL A 46 0.49 -8.60 6.72
CA VAL A 46 -0.67 -9.36 6.23
C VAL A 46 -1.97 -8.64 6.59
N SER A 47 -2.11 -8.16 7.83
CA SER A 47 -3.27 -7.35 8.22
C SER A 47 -3.34 -6.04 7.44
N ALA A 48 -2.20 -5.37 7.23
CA ALA A 48 -2.15 -4.14 6.44
C ALA A 48 -2.57 -4.36 4.98
N SER A 49 -2.13 -5.46 4.37
CA SER A 49 -2.54 -5.84 3.01
C SER A 49 -4.05 -6.05 2.91
N LEU A 50 -4.64 -6.76 3.87
CA LEU A 50 -6.10 -6.94 3.94
C LEU A 50 -6.83 -5.59 4.08
N TYR A 51 -6.39 -4.72 4.99
CA TYR A 51 -7.01 -3.42 5.20
C TYR A 51 -6.89 -2.51 3.98
N ALA A 52 -5.73 -2.51 3.31
CA ALA A 52 -5.56 -1.80 2.05
C ALA A 52 -6.53 -2.33 1.00
N GLY A 53 -6.68 -3.66 0.89
CA GLY A 53 -7.63 -4.32 -0.01
C GLY A 53 -9.09 -3.93 0.25
N ILE A 54 -9.52 -3.91 1.51
CA ILE A 54 -10.87 -3.43 1.88
C ILE A 54 -11.04 -1.97 1.46
N ALA A 55 -10.03 -1.13 1.67
CA ALA A 55 -10.09 0.28 1.31
C ALA A 55 -10.16 0.50 -0.21
N PHE A 56 -9.13 0.09 -0.96
CA PHE A 56 -9.10 0.34 -2.41
C PHE A 56 -10.13 -0.50 -3.16
N GLY A 57 -10.56 -1.65 -2.63
CA GLY A 57 -11.63 -2.45 -3.23
C GLY A 57 -12.99 -1.73 -3.26
N ASN A 58 -13.20 -0.75 -2.38
CA ASN A 58 -14.43 0.04 -2.30
C ASN A 58 -14.25 1.50 -2.75
N ALA A 59 -13.06 2.08 -2.57
CA ALA A 59 -12.77 3.46 -2.94
C ALA A 59 -11.96 3.59 -4.25
N GLY A 60 -11.44 2.49 -4.80
CA GLY A 60 -10.55 2.50 -5.96
C GLY A 60 -9.13 2.98 -5.64
N CYS A 61 -8.31 3.04 -6.71
CA CYS A 61 -6.98 3.63 -6.72
C CYS A 61 -6.96 4.92 -7.56
N GLY A 62 -5.79 5.55 -7.71
CA GLY A 62 -5.61 6.82 -8.39
C GLY A 62 -4.65 6.73 -9.57
N CYS A 63 -4.01 7.85 -9.89
CA CYS A 63 -3.14 7.98 -11.04
C CYS A 63 -1.89 7.10 -10.97
N VAL A 64 -1.37 6.78 -9.77
CA VAL A 64 -0.20 5.91 -9.61
C VAL A 64 -0.52 4.52 -10.18
N HIS A 65 -1.63 3.89 -9.76
CA HIS A 65 -2.05 2.60 -10.32
C HIS A 65 -2.40 2.69 -11.82
N ALA A 66 -3.09 3.76 -12.23
CA ALA A 66 -3.47 3.93 -13.63
C ALA A 66 -2.27 3.97 -14.57
N MET A 67 -1.18 4.64 -14.16
CA MET A 67 0.07 4.73 -14.91
C MET A 67 0.96 3.48 -14.74
N ALA A 68 0.83 2.76 -13.63
CA ALA A 68 1.56 1.52 -13.38
C ALA A 68 1.17 0.38 -14.34
N TYR A 69 -0.10 0.31 -14.78
CA TYR A 69 -0.57 -0.74 -15.70
C TYR A 69 0.14 -0.74 -17.08
N PRO A 70 0.15 0.36 -17.85
CA PRO A 70 0.85 0.38 -19.13
C PRO A 70 2.36 0.18 -18.95
N LEU A 71 2.98 0.78 -17.92
CA LEU A 71 4.41 0.62 -17.67
C LEU A 71 4.78 -0.85 -17.39
N GLY A 72 4.04 -1.51 -16.50
CA GLY A 72 4.26 -2.93 -16.18
C GLY A 72 3.94 -3.86 -17.34
N GLY A 73 2.88 -3.57 -18.11
CA GLY A 73 2.47 -4.36 -19.27
C GLY A 73 3.45 -4.27 -20.43
N THR A 74 4.02 -3.09 -20.70
CA THR A 74 4.95 -2.86 -21.80
C THR A 74 6.37 -3.34 -21.49
N PHE A 75 6.86 -3.09 -20.28
CA PHE A 75 8.27 -3.35 -19.93
C PHE A 75 8.46 -4.56 -19.00
N HIS A 76 7.39 -5.27 -18.66
CA HIS A 76 7.41 -6.44 -17.77
C HIS A 76 8.03 -6.16 -16.38
N VAL A 77 7.87 -4.93 -15.89
CA VAL A 77 8.31 -4.52 -14.55
C VAL A 77 7.28 -4.98 -13.52
N ALA A 78 7.75 -5.45 -12.35
CA ALA A 78 6.87 -5.92 -11.29
C ALA A 78 5.92 -4.80 -10.83
N HIS A 79 4.65 -5.13 -10.62
CA HIS A 79 3.61 -4.14 -10.32
C HIS A 79 3.93 -3.28 -9.08
N GLY A 80 4.52 -3.87 -8.03
CA GLY A 80 4.95 -3.11 -6.85
C GLY A 80 6.05 -2.11 -7.15
N GLU A 81 6.99 -2.45 -8.03
CA GLU A 81 8.11 -1.58 -8.42
C GLU A 81 7.63 -0.42 -9.30
N THR A 82 6.70 -0.67 -10.24
CA THR A 82 6.11 0.39 -11.05
C THR A 82 5.34 1.40 -10.20
N ASN A 83 4.52 0.92 -9.26
CA ASN A 83 3.82 1.80 -8.32
C ASN A 83 4.81 2.59 -7.45
N ALA A 84 5.86 1.95 -6.92
CA ALA A 84 6.86 2.62 -6.08
C ALA A 84 7.62 3.72 -6.84
N ALA A 85 8.00 3.47 -8.09
CA ALA A 85 8.68 4.45 -8.93
C ALA A 85 7.81 5.68 -9.25
N LEU A 86 6.50 5.49 -9.35
CA LEU A 86 5.55 6.55 -9.70
C LEU A 86 5.02 7.32 -8.48
N LEU A 87 5.02 6.72 -7.30
CA LEU A 87 4.37 7.24 -6.09
C LEU A 87 4.83 8.65 -5.68
N THR A 88 6.08 9.03 -5.96
CA THR A 88 6.63 10.35 -5.59
C THR A 88 6.42 11.42 -6.67
N SER A 89 6.08 11.02 -7.88
CA SER A 89 6.06 11.89 -9.07
C SER A 89 4.65 12.25 -9.54
N VAL A 90 3.64 11.62 -8.94
CA VAL A 90 2.21 11.73 -9.27
C VAL A 90 1.45 12.24 -8.05
#